data_AF-A0A5C6S9N1-F1
#
_entry.id   AF-A0A5C6S9N1-F1
#
_cell.length_a   1.000
_cell.length_b   1.000
_cell.length_c   1.000
_cell.angle_alpha   90.00
_cell.angle_beta   90.00
_cell.angle_gamma   90.00
#
_symmetry.space_group_name_H-M   'P 1'
#
loop_
_entity.id
_entity.type
_entity.pdbx_description
1 polymer ?
#
loop_
_entity_poly.entity_id
_entity_poly.type
_entity_poly.pdbx_seq_one_letter_code
_entity_poly.pdbx_strand_id
1 'polypeptide(L)'
;MQPSIRHLRMFLTLAETHSVTRTAEACHVSQPAVTQAMNKLEHDAGQALFHRSNQGIYLSPAGEALAKRTRRALSFLDGAMADMSRNIRHHATRAQLSALIAVTELENFTLAARQLGLAQPTVHRSASMLEQSAGVQFFERTAHGLIATRAARQLSQAARLAFAEMEQGETDLAALAGREVGRIVVGALPLSRSSLLPAAMLRFRALRPSFPVEVIDGRYDELLTGLRRGEIDMMIGALRIPSPIADITQEALFDDSVAIVARKDHPLTKRASVSVEELSEYPWVMARAGTPIRAALEDLLPATVIRSAVVTSSVILLRELLRDSNNLGALSRIQTLADAEAHSLAVLPVDLPHSRRPIGITTRAGWEPTAAQSDFIGLLREKAATMGEPATQVNADPMTEMAELSPR
;
A
#
# COMPACT_ATOMS: atom_id res chain seq x y z
N MET A 1 -18.76 -6.15 8.10
CA MET A 1 -18.81 -7.41 8.87
C MET A 1 -17.64 -7.40 9.86
N GLN A 2 -17.71 -8.12 10.97
CA GLN A 2 -16.57 -8.28 11.89
C GLN A 2 -16.54 -9.73 12.36
N PRO A 3 -16.17 -10.66 11.46
CA PRO A 3 -16.33 -12.07 11.75
C PRO A 3 -15.25 -12.52 12.73
N SER A 4 -15.63 -13.43 13.63
CA SER A 4 -14.66 -14.09 14.50
C SER A 4 -13.71 -14.95 13.66
N ILE A 5 -12.40 -14.91 13.96
CA ILE A 5 -11.40 -15.78 13.32
C ILE A 5 -11.81 -17.24 13.44
N ARG A 6 -12.38 -17.64 14.57
CA ARG A 6 -12.93 -18.98 14.78
C ARG A 6 -14.07 -19.31 13.81
N HIS A 7 -14.97 -18.35 13.56
CA HIS A 7 -16.06 -18.54 12.61
C HIS A 7 -15.54 -18.68 11.18
N LEU A 8 -14.54 -17.87 10.82
CA LEU A 8 -13.87 -17.96 9.52
C LEU A 8 -13.18 -19.31 9.30
N ARG A 9 -12.52 -19.85 10.33
CA ARG A 9 -11.95 -21.20 10.26
C ARG A 9 -13.02 -22.27 10.09
N MET A 10 -14.09 -22.22 10.91
CA MET A 10 -15.22 -23.14 10.78
C MET A 10 -15.90 -23.05 9.40
N PHE A 11 -15.98 -21.84 8.83
CA PHE A 11 -16.51 -21.61 7.50
C PHE A 11 -15.70 -22.34 6.41
N LEU A 12 -14.37 -22.21 6.44
CA LEU A 12 -13.51 -22.95 5.52
C LEU A 12 -13.59 -24.47 5.75
N THR A 13 -13.62 -24.92 7.00
CA THR A 13 -13.77 -26.36 7.30
C THR A 13 -15.10 -26.91 6.81
N LEU A 14 -16.20 -26.15 6.88
CA LEU A 14 -17.48 -26.56 6.31
C LEU A 14 -17.43 -26.61 4.77
N ALA A 15 -16.75 -25.65 4.15
CA ALA A 15 -16.54 -25.65 2.71
C ALA A 15 -15.76 -26.88 2.21
N GLU A 16 -14.85 -27.41 3.02
CA GLU A 16 -14.05 -28.62 2.71
C GLU A 16 -14.79 -29.92 3.03
N THR A 17 -15.50 -29.98 4.15
CA THR A 17 -16.12 -31.24 4.63
C THR A 17 -17.53 -31.46 4.11
N HIS A 18 -18.19 -30.45 3.55
CA HIS A 18 -19.57 -30.49 3.04
C HIS A 18 -20.62 -31.00 4.06
N SER A 19 -20.30 -31.03 5.35
CA SER A 19 -21.11 -31.64 6.40
C SER A 19 -20.95 -30.92 7.73
N VAL A 20 -22.07 -30.50 8.33
CA VAL A 20 -22.10 -29.86 9.66
C VAL A 20 -21.52 -30.80 10.73
N THR A 21 -21.86 -32.09 10.67
CA THR A 21 -21.37 -33.09 11.62
C THR A 21 -19.85 -33.23 11.56
N ARG A 22 -19.30 -33.43 10.35
CA ARG A 22 -17.84 -33.55 10.17
C ARG A 22 -17.11 -32.25 10.53
N THR A 23 -17.70 -31.10 10.22
CA THR A 23 -17.14 -29.80 10.63
C THR A 23 -17.09 -29.67 12.15
N ALA A 24 -18.16 -30.06 12.84
CA ALA A 24 -18.26 -29.98 14.30
C ALA A 24 -17.19 -30.86 14.98
N GLU A 25 -17.01 -32.08 14.47
CA GLU A 25 -15.95 -33.01 14.89
C GLU A 25 -14.55 -32.42 14.66
N ALA A 26 -14.26 -31.94 13.44
CA ALA A 26 -12.96 -31.38 13.06
C ALA A 26 -12.61 -30.09 13.84
N CYS A 27 -13.61 -29.29 14.21
CA CYS A 27 -13.42 -28.06 14.97
C CYS A 27 -13.56 -28.23 16.48
N HIS A 28 -13.82 -29.46 16.97
CA HIS A 28 -14.09 -29.78 18.37
C HIS A 28 -15.18 -28.89 18.99
N VAL A 29 -16.32 -28.78 18.30
CA VAL A 29 -17.51 -28.01 18.73
C VAL A 29 -18.79 -28.83 18.55
N SER A 30 -19.91 -28.32 19.07
CA SER A 30 -21.21 -28.93 18.82
C SER A 30 -21.75 -28.53 17.43
N GLN A 31 -22.59 -29.38 16.82
CA GLN A 31 -23.24 -29.07 15.54
C GLN A 31 -24.09 -27.77 15.58
N PRO A 32 -24.83 -27.47 16.68
CA PRO A 32 -25.49 -26.19 16.83
C PRO A 32 -24.53 -25.00 16.79
N ALA A 33 -23.31 -25.13 17.33
CA ALA A 33 -22.32 -24.05 17.29
C ALA A 33 -21.84 -23.77 15.85
N VAL A 34 -21.63 -24.80 15.03
CA VAL A 34 -21.32 -24.63 13.59
C VAL A 34 -22.46 -23.92 12.89
N THR A 35 -23.70 -24.39 13.10
CA THR A 35 -24.90 -23.81 12.47
C THR A 35 -25.08 -22.33 12.86
N GLN A 36 -24.95 -22.00 14.14
CA GLN A 36 -25.04 -20.62 14.63
C GLN A 36 -23.93 -19.72 14.04
N ALA A 37 -22.70 -20.24 13.93
CA ALA A 37 -21.60 -19.50 13.33
C ALA A 37 -21.86 -19.20 11.85
N MET A 38 -22.36 -20.18 11.07
CA MET A 38 -22.68 -19.99 9.66
C MET A 38 -23.84 -19.02 9.48
N ASN A 39 -24.92 -19.18 10.25
CA ASN A 39 -26.06 -18.26 10.23
C ASN A 39 -25.62 -16.82 10.55
N LYS A 40 -24.69 -16.64 11.49
CA LYS A 40 -24.13 -15.33 11.80
C LYS A 40 -23.32 -14.75 10.64
N LEU A 41 -22.48 -15.56 9.98
CA LEU A 41 -21.72 -15.11 8.81
C LEU A 41 -22.64 -14.73 7.65
N GLU A 42 -23.68 -15.53 7.37
CA GLU A 42 -24.66 -15.23 6.32
C GLU A 42 -25.46 -13.97 6.64
N HIS A 43 -25.86 -13.79 7.90
CA HIS A 43 -26.51 -12.57 8.36
C HIS A 43 -25.62 -11.34 8.19
N ASP A 44 -24.36 -11.41 8.64
CA ASP A 44 -23.42 -10.29 8.55
C ASP A 44 -23.02 -10.01 7.08
N ALA A 45 -23.02 -11.03 6.21
CA ALA A 45 -22.80 -10.89 4.76
C ALA A 45 -24.03 -10.34 4.01
N GLY A 46 -25.24 -10.51 4.57
CA GLY A 46 -26.51 -10.13 3.96
C GLY A 46 -26.96 -11.05 2.81
N GLN A 47 -26.36 -12.23 2.67
CA GLN A 47 -26.68 -13.20 1.62
C GLN A 47 -26.26 -14.62 2.03
N ALA A 48 -26.87 -15.63 1.40
CA ALA A 48 -26.53 -17.03 1.65
C ALA A 48 -25.10 -17.33 1.16
N LEU A 49 -24.27 -17.89 2.04
CA LEU A 49 -22.91 -18.32 1.75
C LEU A 49 -22.85 -19.80 1.39
N PHE A 50 -23.87 -20.56 1.78
CA PHE A 50 -24.02 -21.96 1.41
C PHE A 50 -25.38 -22.25 0.78
N HIS A 51 -25.42 -23.31 -0.03
CA HIS A 51 -26.65 -23.94 -0.47
C HIS A 51 -26.65 -25.41 -0.02
N ARG A 52 -27.84 -25.91 0.33
CA ARG A 52 -28.04 -27.30 0.75
C ARG A 52 -28.49 -28.14 -0.43
N SER A 53 -27.94 -29.33 -0.55
CA SER A 53 -28.39 -30.36 -1.49
C SER A 53 -28.51 -31.71 -0.77
N ASN A 54 -29.06 -32.71 -1.47
CA ASN A 54 -29.13 -34.09 -0.96
C ASN A 54 -27.73 -34.72 -0.74
N GLN A 55 -26.68 -34.13 -1.31
CA GLN A 55 -25.30 -34.62 -1.23
C GLN A 55 -24.46 -33.87 -0.18
N GLY A 56 -24.97 -32.78 0.40
CA GLY A 56 -24.28 -32.03 1.44
C GLY A 56 -24.52 -30.53 1.39
N ILE A 57 -23.56 -29.79 1.93
CA ILE A 57 -23.56 -28.33 1.98
C ILE A 57 -22.40 -27.80 1.14
N TYR A 58 -22.71 -26.90 0.20
CA TYR A 58 -21.75 -26.37 -0.77
C TYR A 58 -21.77 -24.86 -0.78
N LEU A 59 -20.65 -24.24 -1.14
CA LEU A 59 -20.54 -22.78 -1.22
C LEU A 59 -21.48 -22.23 -2.31
N SER A 60 -22.15 -21.12 -2.03
CA SER A 60 -22.74 -20.28 -3.08
C SER A 60 -21.64 -19.48 -3.79
N PRO A 61 -21.93 -18.76 -4.89
CA PRO A 61 -20.96 -17.83 -5.49
C PRO A 61 -20.42 -16.79 -4.49
N ALA A 62 -21.29 -16.29 -3.58
CA ALA A 62 -20.89 -15.42 -2.48
C ALA A 62 -19.98 -16.15 -1.48
N GLY A 63 -20.29 -17.41 -1.17
CA GLY A 63 -19.45 -18.28 -0.36
C GLY A 63 -18.07 -18.49 -0.97
N GLU A 64 -17.97 -18.71 -2.28
CA GLU A 64 -16.69 -18.87 -2.99
C GLU A 64 -15.83 -17.62 -2.93
N ALA A 65 -16.42 -16.45 -3.18
CA ALA A 65 -15.74 -15.16 -3.06
C ALA A 65 -15.20 -14.93 -1.64
N LEU A 66 -16.03 -15.16 -0.62
CA LEU A 66 -15.62 -15.03 0.78
C LEU A 66 -14.55 -16.07 1.15
N ALA A 67 -14.64 -17.31 0.67
CA ALA A 67 -13.67 -18.35 0.95
C ALA A 67 -12.28 -18.01 0.39
N LYS A 68 -12.22 -17.40 -0.80
CA LYS A 68 -10.96 -16.91 -1.38
C LYS A 68 -10.27 -15.91 -0.45
N ARG A 69 -11.01 -14.87 -0.03
CA ARG A 69 -10.50 -13.82 0.86
C ARG A 69 -10.17 -14.34 2.25
N THR A 70 -11.00 -15.24 2.77
CA THR A 70 -10.80 -15.85 4.09
C THR A 70 -9.53 -16.70 4.13
N ARG A 71 -9.25 -17.50 3.08
CA ARG A 71 -8.01 -18.28 2.98
C ARG A 71 -6.77 -17.38 3.00
N ARG A 72 -6.80 -16.27 2.24
CA ARG A 72 -5.72 -15.28 2.22
C ARG A 72 -5.53 -14.58 3.57
N ALA A 73 -6.63 -14.15 4.19
CA ALA A 73 -6.57 -13.51 5.51
C ALA A 73 -5.97 -14.45 6.57
N LEU A 74 -6.40 -15.72 6.58
CA LEU A 74 -5.90 -16.71 7.53
C LEU A 74 -4.45 -17.12 7.23
N SER A 75 -3.99 -17.13 5.98
CA SER A 75 -2.60 -17.47 5.65
C SER A 75 -1.60 -16.46 6.22
N PHE A 76 -1.93 -15.16 6.25
CA PHE A 76 -1.11 -14.15 6.93
C PHE A 76 -0.98 -14.45 8.43
N LEU A 77 -2.11 -14.72 9.09
CA LEU A 77 -2.13 -15.04 10.52
C LEU A 77 -1.37 -16.34 10.81
N ASP A 78 -1.64 -17.40 10.05
CA ASP A 78 -1.03 -18.71 10.25
C ASP A 78 0.48 -18.70 10.03
N GLY A 79 0.97 -17.91 9.06
CA GLY A 79 2.40 -17.67 8.85
C GLY A 79 3.06 -16.97 10.03
N ALA A 80 2.45 -15.91 10.57
CA ALA A 80 2.99 -15.21 11.74
C ALA A 80 2.89 -16.01 13.05
N MET A 81 1.92 -16.92 13.15
CA MET A 81 1.69 -17.79 14.31
C MET A 81 2.46 -19.12 14.22
N ALA A 82 3.30 -19.34 13.21
CA ALA A 82 3.97 -20.61 12.97
C ALA A 82 4.88 -21.03 14.14
N ASP A 83 5.65 -20.09 14.69
CA ASP A 83 6.60 -20.31 15.79
C ASP A 83 5.97 -20.10 17.18
N MET A 84 4.64 -19.95 17.25
CA MET A 84 3.89 -19.72 18.49
C MET A 84 3.19 -21.01 18.95
N SER A 85 2.69 -21.01 20.19
CA SER A 85 1.83 -22.07 20.70
C SER A 85 0.61 -22.28 19.80
N ARG A 86 0.28 -23.54 19.48
CA ARG A 86 -0.86 -23.88 18.62
C ARG A 86 -2.20 -23.31 19.11
N ASN A 87 -2.31 -23.03 20.41
CA ASN A 87 -3.52 -22.50 21.02
C ASN A 87 -3.92 -21.12 20.46
N ILE A 88 -2.96 -20.29 20.05
CA ILE A 88 -3.25 -18.95 19.52
C ILE A 88 -4.15 -19.01 18.28
N ARG A 89 -4.01 -20.03 17.44
CA ARG A 89 -4.79 -20.17 16.19
C ARG A 89 -6.28 -20.30 16.44
N HIS A 90 -6.66 -20.84 17.59
CA HIS A 90 -8.05 -21.11 17.96
C HIS A 90 -8.61 -20.08 18.96
N HIS A 91 -7.74 -19.42 19.74
CA HIS A 91 -8.14 -18.50 20.80
C HIS A 91 -7.96 -17.02 20.44
N ALA A 92 -7.15 -16.69 19.44
CA ALA A 92 -6.99 -15.30 19.00
C ALA A 92 -8.33 -14.74 18.50
N THR A 93 -8.73 -13.62 19.08
CA THR A 93 -9.91 -12.87 18.69
C THR A 93 -9.52 -11.59 17.95
N ARG A 94 -10.45 -11.05 17.15
CA ARG A 94 -10.27 -9.74 16.50
C ARG A 94 -9.91 -8.66 17.52
N ALA A 95 -10.60 -8.61 18.66
CA ALA A 95 -10.34 -7.62 19.71
C ALA A 95 -8.92 -7.72 20.29
N GLN A 96 -8.42 -8.94 20.50
CA GLN A 96 -7.04 -9.15 20.98
C GLN A 96 -5.99 -8.75 19.93
N LEU A 97 -6.22 -9.09 18.66
CA LEU A 97 -5.33 -8.66 17.58
C LEU A 97 -5.38 -7.14 17.37
N SER A 98 -6.54 -6.50 17.51
CA SER A 98 -6.67 -5.03 17.50
C SER A 98 -5.92 -4.38 18.67
N ALA A 99 -5.97 -4.98 19.86
CA ALA A 99 -5.18 -4.52 21.01
C ALA A 99 -3.67 -4.66 20.74
N LEU A 100 -3.21 -5.80 20.20
CA LEU A 100 -1.82 -6.00 19.79
C LEU A 100 -1.37 -4.94 18.78
N ILE A 101 -2.18 -4.70 17.75
CA ILE A 101 -1.99 -3.69 16.70
C ILE A 101 -1.77 -2.30 17.31
N ALA A 102 -2.68 -1.84 18.16
CA ALA A 102 -2.64 -0.50 18.74
C ALA A 102 -1.48 -0.31 19.73
N VAL A 103 -1.21 -1.30 20.59
CA VAL A 103 -0.09 -1.23 21.55
C VAL A 103 1.26 -1.31 20.84
N THR A 104 1.36 -2.08 19.76
CA THR A 104 2.59 -2.16 18.95
C THR A 104 2.94 -0.83 18.26
N GLU A 105 1.93 -0.06 17.82
CA GLU A 105 2.17 1.23 17.16
C GLU A 105 2.49 2.36 18.13
N LEU A 106 1.76 2.40 19.25
CA LEU A 106 1.84 3.52 20.19
C LEU A 106 2.84 3.27 21.32
N GLU A 107 3.30 2.03 21.49
CA GLU A 107 4.18 1.59 22.57
C GLU A 107 3.68 2.06 23.96
N ASN A 108 2.35 2.19 24.09
CA ASN A 108 1.69 2.76 25.27
C ASN A 108 0.25 2.27 25.38
N PHE A 109 -0.06 1.53 26.46
CA PHE A 109 -1.41 0.99 26.71
C PHE A 109 -2.49 2.07 26.87
N THR A 110 -2.14 3.24 27.43
CA THR A 110 -3.10 4.32 27.65
C THR A 110 -3.50 4.96 26.33
N LEU A 111 -2.52 5.22 25.46
CA LEU A 111 -2.79 5.75 24.13
C LEU A 111 -3.54 4.72 23.27
N ALA A 112 -3.15 3.44 23.33
CA ALA A 112 -3.83 2.37 22.62
C ALA A 112 -5.31 2.23 23.05
N ALA A 113 -5.58 2.33 24.36
CA ALA A 113 -6.94 2.33 24.88
C ALA A 113 -7.77 3.51 24.39
N ARG A 114 -7.18 4.71 24.36
CA ARG A 114 -7.84 5.90 23.78
C ARG A 114 -8.13 5.73 22.30
N GLN A 115 -7.18 5.24 21.51
CA GLN A 115 -7.36 4.98 20.07
C GLN A 115 -8.48 3.96 19.81
N LEU A 116 -8.57 2.92 20.63
CA LEU A 116 -9.59 1.88 20.50
C LEU A 116 -10.94 2.26 21.12
N GLY A 117 -11.05 3.40 21.82
CA GLY A 117 -12.26 3.79 22.54
C GLY A 117 -12.59 2.85 23.72
N LEU A 118 -11.59 2.24 24.34
CA LEU A 118 -11.73 1.27 25.42
C LEU A 118 -11.08 1.75 26.72
N ALA A 119 -11.46 1.15 27.84
CA ALA A 119 -10.73 1.32 29.10
C ALA A 119 -9.35 0.64 29.02
N GLN A 120 -8.32 1.27 29.58
CA GLN A 120 -6.96 0.72 29.60
C GLN A 120 -6.85 -0.71 30.15
N PRO A 121 -7.55 -1.10 31.26
CA PRO A 121 -7.52 -2.47 31.74
C PRO A 121 -8.06 -3.51 30.73
N THR A 122 -8.97 -3.10 29.84
CA THR A 122 -9.51 -3.96 28.77
C THR A 122 -8.43 -4.27 27.74
N VAL A 123 -7.70 -3.24 27.27
CA VAL A 123 -6.61 -3.43 26.30
C VAL A 123 -5.48 -4.26 26.89
N HIS A 124 -5.10 -3.99 28.14
CA HIS A 124 -4.09 -4.78 28.83
C HIS A 124 -4.51 -6.25 28.95
N ARG A 125 -5.75 -6.53 29.37
CA ARG A 125 -6.27 -7.90 29.46
C ARG A 125 -6.28 -8.60 28.11
N SER A 126 -6.71 -7.93 27.05
CA SER A 126 -6.69 -8.46 25.69
C SER A 126 -5.26 -8.83 25.24
N ALA A 127 -4.29 -7.95 25.49
CA ALA A 127 -2.88 -8.24 25.18
C ALA A 127 -2.36 -9.46 25.99
N SER A 128 -2.57 -9.47 27.30
CA SER A 128 -2.10 -10.57 28.16
C SER A 128 -2.73 -11.92 27.82
N MET A 129 -4.02 -11.97 27.50
CA MET A 129 -4.68 -13.20 27.06
C MET A 129 -4.11 -13.69 25.72
N LEU A 130 -3.77 -12.76 24.81
CA LEU A 130 -3.14 -13.13 23.55
C LEU A 130 -1.75 -13.70 23.79
N GLU A 131 -0.92 -13.06 24.62
CA GLU A 131 0.41 -13.56 25.04
C GLU A 131 0.31 -14.96 25.65
N GLN A 132 -0.65 -15.18 26.55
CA GLN A 132 -0.89 -16.50 27.15
C GLN A 132 -1.23 -17.56 26.09
N SER A 133 -2.09 -17.22 25.13
CA SER A 133 -2.45 -18.13 24.04
C SER A 133 -1.29 -18.39 23.07
N ALA A 134 -0.42 -17.40 22.88
CA ALA A 134 0.76 -17.44 22.03
C ALA A 134 1.93 -18.20 22.66
N GLY A 135 2.00 -18.24 23.99
CA GLY A 135 3.13 -18.80 24.72
C GLY A 135 4.40 -17.95 24.63
N VAL A 136 4.27 -16.68 24.21
CA VAL A 136 5.38 -15.73 24.05
C VAL A 136 4.99 -14.36 24.61
N GLN A 137 5.99 -13.55 24.97
CA GLN A 137 5.77 -12.14 25.33
C GLN A 137 5.76 -11.28 24.07
N PHE A 138 4.76 -10.42 23.96
CA PHE A 138 4.65 -9.44 22.89
C PHE A 138 5.22 -8.08 23.28
N PHE A 139 5.28 -7.79 24.58
CA PHE A 139 5.78 -6.51 25.06
C PHE A 139 6.76 -6.67 26.21
N GLU A 140 7.81 -5.86 26.19
CA GLU A 140 8.82 -5.82 27.24
C GLU A 140 8.84 -4.43 27.87
N ARG A 141 8.94 -4.37 29.20
CA ARG A 141 9.16 -3.10 29.91
C ARG A 141 10.66 -2.86 30.04
N THR A 142 11.10 -1.75 29.49
CA THR A 142 12.47 -1.26 29.61
C THR A 142 12.52 0.02 30.43
N ALA A 143 13.74 0.48 30.76
CA ALA A 143 13.94 1.79 31.40
C ALA A 143 13.37 2.96 30.56
N HIS A 144 13.24 2.79 29.24
CA HIS A 144 12.76 3.81 28.30
C HIS A 144 11.28 3.67 27.94
N GLY A 145 10.58 2.67 28.49
CA GLY A 145 9.17 2.43 28.22
C GLY A 145 8.86 1.01 27.75
N LEU A 146 7.64 0.83 27.25
CA LEU A 146 7.16 -0.43 26.70
C LEU A 146 7.69 -0.58 25.28
N ILE A 147 8.26 -1.73 24.93
CA ILE A 147 8.76 -1.99 23.57
C ILE A 147 8.10 -3.25 23.03
N ALA A 148 7.67 -3.21 21.76
CA ALA A 148 7.12 -4.38 21.08
C ALA A 148 8.23 -5.36 20.68
N THR A 149 8.07 -6.65 20.99
CA THR A 149 8.99 -7.71 20.57
C THR A 149 8.91 -7.95 19.06
N ARG A 150 9.88 -8.70 18.50
CA ARG A 150 9.83 -9.12 17.09
C ARG A 150 8.53 -9.88 16.77
N ALA A 151 8.12 -10.77 17.67
CA ALA A 151 6.89 -11.56 17.54
C ALA A 151 5.65 -10.64 17.49
N ALA A 152 5.62 -9.59 18.31
CA ALA A 152 4.52 -8.63 18.32
C ALA A 152 4.43 -7.86 17.00
N ARG A 153 5.56 -7.36 16.50
CA ARG A 153 5.61 -6.65 15.21
C ARG A 153 5.17 -7.54 14.05
N GLN A 154 5.62 -8.79 14.01
CA GLN A 154 5.25 -9.76 12.96
C GLN A 154 3.75 -10.09 13.00
N LEU A 155 3.21 -10.42 14.17
CA LEU A 155 1.79 -10.76 14.29
C LEU A 155 0.88 -9.53 14.11
N SER A 156 1.30 -8.35 14.58
CA SER A 156 0.61 -7.08 14.32
C SER A 156 0.49 -6.79 12.82
N GLN A 157 1.61 -6.94 12.09
CA GLN A 157 1.62 -6.78 10.63
C GLN A 157 0.69 -7.77 9.94
N ALA A 158 0.78 -9.05 10.29
CA ALA A 158 -0.08 -10.09 9.72
C ALA A 158 -1.57 -9.86 10.02
N ALA A 159 -1.89 -9.39 11.24
CA ALA A 159 -3.26 -9.09 11.62
C ALA A 159 -3.84 -7.91 10.81
N ARG A 160 -3.05 -6.87 10.52
CA ARG A 160 -3.50 -5.78 9.65
C ARG A 160 -3.82 -6.26 8.25
N LEU A 161 -2.92 -7.06 7.66
CA LEU A 161 -3.13 -7.64 6.34
C LEU A 161 -4.36 -8.55 6.31
N ALA A 162 -4.55 -9.38 7.34
CA ALA A 162 -5.74 -10.22 7.46
C ALA A 162 -7.03 -9.38 7.55
N PHE A 163 -7.01 -8.27 8.29
CA PHE A 163 -8.18 -7.38 8.37
C PHE A 163 -8.45 -6.65 7.05
N ALA A 164 -7.41 -6.20 6.35
CA ALA A 164 -7.55 -5.60 5.03
C ALA A 164 -8.14 -6.59 4.00
N GLU A 165 -7.73 -7.86 4.01
CA GLU A 165 -8.33 -8.89 3.15
C GLU A 165 -9.80 -9.18 3.52
N MET A 166 -10.14 -9.15 4.80
CA MET A 166 -11.54 -9.30 5.24
C MET A 166 -12.40 -8.12 4.75
N GLU A 167 -11.90 -6.88 4.84
CA GLU A 167 -12.58 -5.68 4.31
C GLU A 167 -12.76 -5.74 2.78
N GLN A 168 -11.78 -6.27 2.05
CA GLN A 168 -11.92 -6.55 0.62
C GLN A 168 -12.96 -7.64 0.33
N GLY A 169 -13.05 -8.68 1.17
CA GLY A 169 -14.09 -9.69 1.05
C GLY A 169 -15.51 -9.14 1.26
N GLU A 170 -15.68 -8.16 2.15
CA GLU A 170 -16.96 -7.47 2.29
C GLU A 170 -17.32 -6.65 1.05
N THR A 171 -16.32 -6.02 0.45
CA THR A 171 -16.47 -5.28 -0.81
C THR A 171 -16.90 -6.22 -1.95
N ASP A 172 -16.24 -7.37 -2.08
CA ASP A 172 -16.56 -8.38 -3.11
C ASP A 172 -17.97 -8.95 -2.90
N LEU A 173 -18.36 -9.25 -1.66
CA LEU A 173 -19.71 -9.71 -1.31
C LEU A 173 -20.77 -8.65 -1.63
N ALA A 174 -20.51 -7.38 -1.33
CA ALA A 174 -21.41 -6.29 -1.66
C ALA A 174 -21.59 -6.15 -3.18
N ALA A 175 -20.51 -6.25 -3.95
CA ALA A 175 -20.54 -6.17 -5.40
C ALA A 175 -21.41 -7.28 -6.03
N LEU A 176 -21.31 -8.52 -5.53
CA LEU A 176 -22.17 -9.63 -5.96
C LEU A 176 -23.66 -9.39 -5.66
N ALA A 177 -23.96 -8.64 -4.61
CA ALA A 177 -25.31 -8.22 -4.26
C ALA A 177 -25.76 -6.93 -4.98
N GLY A 178 -25.00 -6.45 -5.98
CA GLY A 178 -25.30 -5.21 -6.71
C GLY A 178 -25.13 -3.94 -5.88
N ARG A 179 -24.38 -4.01 -4.77
CA ARG A 179 -24.10 -2.88 -3.87
C ARG A 179 -22.65 -2.43 -4.01
N GLU A 180 -22.41 -1.15 -3.80
CA GLU A 180 -21.07 -0.58 -3.71
C GLU A 180 -20.73 -0.28 -2.24
N VAL A 181 -19.81 -1.05 -1.68
CA VAL A 181 -19.28 -0.87 -0.31
C VAL A 181 -17.76 -0.93 -0.39
N GLY A 182 -17.09 -0.17 0.48
CA GLY A 182 -15.63 -0.14 0.58
C GLY A 182 -15.05 1.22 0.21
N ARG A 183 -13.75 1.24 -0.04
CA ARG A 183 -13.00 2.42 -0.50
C ARG A 183 -11.75 1.97 -1.26
N ILE A 184 -11.21 2.86 -2.09
CA ILE A 184 -9.87 2.70 -2.67
C ILE A 184 -8.94 3.65 -1.92
N VAL A 185 -7.83 3.15 -1.37
CA VAL A 185 -6.80 4.01 -0.76
C VAL A 185 -5.55 4.02 -1.62
N VAL A 186 -5.16 5.21 -2.10
CA VAL A 186 -4.05 5.38 -3.04
C VAL A 186 -2.93 6.20 -2.41
N GLY A 187 -1.73 5.63 -2.32
CA GLY A 187 -0.51 6.35 -1.98
C GLY A 187 0.03 7.11 -3.20
N ALA A 188 0.04 8.44 -3.16
CA ALA A 188 0.34 9.25 -4.34
C ALA A 188 1.67 10.02 -4.21
N LEU A 189 2.64 9.68 -5.06
CA LEU A 189 3.89 10.43 -5.20
C LEU A 189 3.67 11.70 -6.06
N PRO A 190 4.60 12.67 -6.06
CA PRO A 190 4.35 14.00 -6.64
C PRO A 190 3.79 14.05 -8.07
N LEU A 191 4.38 13.31 -9.02
CA LEU A 191 3.93 13.32 -10.43
C LEU A 191 2.51 12.78 -10.61
N SER A 192 2.17 11.69 -9.91
CA SER A 192 0.87 11.05 -10.11
C SER A 192 -0.28 11.98 -9.72
N ARG A 193 -0.10 12.79 -8.67
CA ARG A 193 -1.08 13.78 -8.18
C ARG A 193 -1.43 14.88 -9.18
N SER A 194 -0.48 15.29 -10.03
CA SER A 194 -0.66 16.41 -10.96
C SER A 194 -1.17 16.02 -12.34
N SER A 195 -1.03 14.76 -12.75
CA SER A 195 -1.26 14.40 -14.17
C SER A 195 -2.00 13.08 -14.39
N LEU A 196 -1.72 12.07 -13.56
CA LEU A 196 -2.27 10.72 -13.76
C LEU A 196 -3.56 10.51 -12.95
N LEU A 197 -3.51 10.76 -11.64
CA LEU A 197 -4.62 10.56 -10.71
C LEU A 197 -5.85 11.42 -11.04
N PRO A 198 -5.74 12.74 -11.28
CA PRO A 198 -6.93 13.56 -11.53
C PRO A 198 -7.76 13.04 -12.71
N ALA A 199 -7.10 12.69 -13.82
CA ALA A 199 -7.79 12.18 -15.01
C ALA A 199 -8.46 10.82 -14.76
N ALA A 200 -7.76 9.89 -14.10
CA ALA A 200 -8.32 8.58 -13.75
C ALA A 200 -9.50 8.71 -12.77
N MET A 201 -9.38 9.59 -11.76
CA MET A 201 -10.44 9.83 -10.77
C MET A 201 -11.70 10.46 -11.38
N LEU A 202 -11.56 11.39 -12.33
CA LEU A 202 -12.71 11.98 -13.02
C LEU A 202 -13.48 10.93 -13.82
N ARG A 203 -12.79 10.07 -14.57
CA ARG A 203 -13.42 8.95 -15.29
C ARG A 203 -14.01 7.92 -14.33
N PHE A 204 -13.30 7.61 -13.25
CA PHE A 204 -13.78 6.66 -12.23
C PHE A 204 -15.04 7.16 -11.54
N ARG A 205 -15.13 8.46 -11.24
CA ARG A 205 -16.33 9.07 -10.65
C ARG A 205 -17.52 9.03 -11.61
N ALA A 206 -17.29 9.10 -12.93
CA ALA A 206 -18.36 8.91 -13.91
C ALA A 206 -18.86 7.46 -13.95
N LEU A 207 -17.97 6.47 -13.78
CA LEU A 207 -18.31 5.05 -13.74
C LEU A 207 -18.94 4.62 -12.41
N ARG A 208 -18.43 5.13 -11.28
CA ARG A 208 -18.83 4.79 -9.91
C ARG A 208 -19.05 6.05 -9.06
N PRO A 209 -20.21 6.74 -9.21
CA PRO A 209 -20.45 8.07 -8.64
C PRO A 209 -20.33 8.17 -7.13
N SER A 210 -20.64 7.09 -6.40
CA SER A 210 -20.65 7.06 -4.93
C SER A 210 -19.42 6.39 -4.31
N PHE A 211 -18.56 5.72 -5.09
CA PHE A 211 -17.47 4.93 -4.51
C PHE A 211 -16.39 5.83 -3.89
N PRO A 212 -16.04 5.65 -2.59
CA PRO A 212 -15.01 6.45 -1.94
C PRO A 212 -13.61 6.16 -2.50
N VAL A 213 -12.85 7.21 -2.79
CA VAL A 213 -11.43 7.14 -3.14
C VAL A 213 -10.68 8.09 -2.22
N GLU A 214 -9.76 7.55 -1.44
CA GLU A 214 -8.87 8.27 -0.54
C GLU A 214 -7.48 8.34 -1.17
N VAL A 215 -6.89 9.54 -1.17
CA VAL A 215 -5.54 9.77 -1.69
C VAL A 215 -4.67 10.22 -0.53
N ILE A 216 -3.66 9.43 -0.21
CA ILE A 216 -2.67 9.74 0.81
C ILE A 216 -1.41 10.20 0.10
N ASP A 217 -1.01 11.44 0.33
CA ASP A 217 0.28 11.94 -0.12
C ASP A 217 1.32 11.89 1.00
N GLY A 218 2.57 11.61 0.62
CA GLY A 218 3.62 11.41 1.61
C GLY A 218 4.94 11.02 0.98
N ARG A 219 5.90 10.69 1.83
CA ARG A 219 7.21 10.22 1.38
C ARG A 219 7.13 8.77 0.93
N TYR A 220 8.06 8.36 0.06
CA TYR A 220 8.07 7.00 -0.47
C TYR A 220 8.13 5.95 0.65
N ASP A 221 8.97 6.14 1.67
CA ASP A 221 9.12 5.24 2.82
C ASP A 221 7.87 5.15 3.69
N GLU A 222 7.16 6.27 3.87
CA GLU A 222 5.89 6.31 4.61
C GLU A 222 4.77 5.59 3.86
N LEU A 223 4.61 5.90 2.57
CA LEU A 223 3.60 5.26 1.71
C LEU A 223 3.88 3.76 1.54
N LEU A 224 5.14 3.37 1.41
CA LEU A 224 5.53 1.96 1.33
C LEU A 224 5.22 1.24 2.65
N THR A 225 5.44 1.88 3.79
CA THR A 225 5.06 1.31 5.09
C THR A 225 3.55 1.12 5.20
N GLY A 226 2.75 2.11 4.79
CA GLY A 226 1.29 2.00 4.76
C GLY A 226 0.79 0.94 3.77
N LEU A 227 1.41 0.83 2.60
CA LEU A 227 1.12 -0.23 1.62
C LEU A 227 1.36 -1.61 2.23
N ARG A 228 2.51 -1.82 2.88
CA ARG A 228 2.82 -3.09 3.53
C ARG A 228 1.86 -3.42 4.66
N ARG A 229 1.40 -2.41 5.40
CA ARG A 229 0.41 -2.56 6.50
C ARG A 229 -1.01 -2.80 6.03
N GLY A 230 -1.30 -2.73 4.73
CA GLY A 230 -2.67 -2.84 4.20
C GLY A 230 -3.51 -1.57 4.39
N GLU A 231 -2.88 -0.46 4.80
CA GLU A 231 -3.54 0.84 4.97
C GLU A 231 -3.69 1.57 3.62
N ILE A 232 -2.78 1.31 2.68
CA ILE A 232 -2.83 1.76 1.29
C ILE A 232 -3.04 0.54 0.39
N ASP A 233 -3.92 0.61 -0.60
CA ASP A 233 -4.14 -0.49 -1.55
C ASP A 233 -3.04 -0.55 -2.61
N MET A 234 -2.72 0.61 -3.17
CA MET A 234 -1.72 0.78 -4.23
C MET A 234 -1.01 2.12 -4.09
N MET A 235 0.26 2.16 -4.49
CA MET A 235 1.00 3.40 -4.67
C MET A 235 1.15 3.74 -6.15
N ILE A 236 1.17 5.02 -6.48
CA ILE A 236 1.33 5.50 -7.85
C ILE A 236 2.43 6.55 -7.92
N GLY A 237 3.43 6.29 -8.75
CA GLY A 237 4.48 7.25 -9.09
C GLY A 237 5.81 6.59 -9.47
N ALA A 238 6.91 7.33 -9.25
CA ALA A 238 8.23 6.88 -9.65
C ALA A 238 8.61 5.57 -8.96
N LEU A 239 8.86 4.55 -9.76
CA LEU A 239 9.29 3.23 -9.32
C LEU A 239 10.73 3.29 -8.76
N ARG A 240 11.10 2.26 -7.99
CA ARG A 240 12.48 1.99 -7.58
C ARG A 240 12.94 0.72 -8.26
N ILE A 241 14.14 0.77 -8.85
CA ILE A 241 14.74 -0.36 -9.57
C ILE A 241 16.19 -0.46 -9.10
N PRO A 242 16.61 -1.61 -8.54
CA PRO A 242 15.78 -2.78 -8.23
C PRO A 242 14.71 -2.49 -7.17
N SER A 243 13.72 -3.37 -7.04
CA SER A 243 12.72 -3.27 -5.97
C SER A 243 13.43 -3.27 -4.61
N PRO A 244 13.10 -2.34 -3.69
CA PRO A 244 13.78 -2.25 -2.41
C PRO A 244 13.47 -3.45 -1.48
N ILE A 245 12.35 -4.14 -1.72
CA ILE A 245 11.85 -5.24 -0.89
C ILE A 245 11.13 -6.28 -1.75
N ALA A 246 11.11 -7.54 -1.30
CA ALA A 246 10.53 -8.65 -2.05
C ALA A 246 9.01 -8.81 -1.90
N ASP A 247 8.39 -8.17 -0.90
CA ASP A 247 6.96 -8.28 -0.58
C ASP A 247 6.07 -7.26 -1.33
N ILE A 248 6.61 -6.65 -2.40
CA ILE A 248 5.88 -5.75 -3.29
C ILE A 248 6.03 -6.17 -4.76
N THR A 249 5.10 -5.73 -5.59
CA THR A 249 5.13 -5.85 -7.05
C THR A 249 5.05 -4.46 -7.65
N GLN A 250 5.83 -4.21 -8.70
CA GLN A 250 5.89 -2.93 -9.39
C GLN A 250 5.56 -3.13 -10.87
N GLU A 251 4.55 -2.42 -11.35
CA GLU A 251 4.13 -2.39 -12.76
C GLU A 251 4.49 -1.04 -13.36
N ALA A 252 5.36 -1.02 -14.37
CA ALA A 252 5.69 0.20 -15.09
C ALA A 252 4.56 0.57 -16.06
N LEU A 253 4.18 1.85 -16.08
CA LEU A 253 3.13 2.38 -16.94
C LEU A 253 3.71 3.23 -18.10
N PHE A 254 4.64 4.13 -17.80
CA PHE A 254 5.33 4.97 -18.78
C PHE A 254 6.65 5.51 -18.20
N ASP A 255 7.52 6.06 -19.05
CA ASP A 255 8.75 6.70 -18.61
C ASP A 255 8.60 8.23 -18.48
N ASP A 256 9.18 8.79 -17.43
CA ASP A 256 9.31 10.23 -17.22
C ASP A 256 10.78 10.61 -17.04
N SER A 257 11.14 11.85 -17.36
CA SER A 257 12.49 12.39 -17.16
C SER A 257 12.49 13.51 -16.14
N VAL A 258 13.68 13.88 -15.68
CA VAL A 258 13.86 15.07 -14.84
C VAL A 258 14.07 16.28 -15.75
N ALA A 259 13.45 17.40 -15.39
CA ALA A 259 13.68 18.69 -16.00
C ALA A 259 14.23 19.64 -14.95
N ILE A 260 15.28 20.38 -15.31
CA ILE A 260 15.74 21.53 -14.52
C ILE A 260 14.83 22.70 -14.86
N VAL A 261 14.34 23.37 -13.83
CA VAL A 261 13.32 24.41 -13.92
C VAL A 261 13.75 25.65 -13.18
N ALA A 262 13.30 26.79 -13.70
CA ALA A 262 13.45 28.10 -13.09
C ALA A 262 12.18 28.92 -13.32
N ARG A 263 12.07 30.11 -12.72
CA ARG A 263 11.05 31.08 -13.14
C ARG A 263 11.19 31.42 -14.62
N LYS A 264 10.08 31.79 -15.25
CA LYS A 264 10.00 32.07 -16.70
C LYS A 264 11.05 33.06 -17.21
N ASP A 265 11.29 34.14 -16.46
CA ASP A 265 12.21 35.21 -16.87
C ASP A 265 13.63 35.03 -16.28
N HIS A 266 14.01 33.81 -15.90
CA HIS A 266 15.34 33.51 -15.37
C HIS A 266 16.42 33.76 -16.44
N PRO A 267 17.62 34.30 -16.11
CA PRO A 267 18.65 34.59 -17.12
C PRO A 267 19.01 33.39 -18.01
N LEU A 268 19.02 32.18 -17.44
CA LEU A 268 19.34 30.95 -18.17
C LEU A 268 18.27 30.52 -19.19
N THR A 269 17.05 31.07 -19.17
CA THR A 269 16.02 30.72 -20.17
C THR A 269 16.30 31.35 -21.53
N LYS A 270 17.18 32.35 -21.59
CA LYS A 270 17.60 33.03 -22.83
C LYS A 270 18.77 32.34 -23.52
N ARG A 271 19.33 31.29 -22.91
CA ARG A 271 20.47 30.53 -23.44
C ARG A 271 19.98 29.45 -24.40
N ALA A 272 20.79 29.09 -25.39
CA ALA A 272 20.49 27.96 -26.29
C ALA A 272 20.81 26.60 -25.63
N SER A 273 21.80 26.58 -24.76
CA SER A 273 22.22 25.47 -23.90
C SER A 273 22.76 26.05 -22.59
N VAL A 274 22.72 25.25 -21.52
CA VAL A 274 23.22 25.65 -20.19
C VAL A 274 24.22 24.62 -19.68
N SER A 275 25.40 25.07 -19.25
CA SER A 275 26.46 24.19 -18.70
C SER A 275 26.32 23.94 -17.20
N VAL A 276 27.01 22.94 -16.67
CA VAL A 276 27.02 22.63 -15.23
C VAL A 276 27.64 23.76 -14.41
N GLU A 277 28.64 24.44 -14.96
CA GLU A 277 29.28 25.60 -14.34
C GLU A 277 28.27 26.74 -14.20
N GLU A 278 27.52 27.06 -15.26
CA GLU A 278 26.46 28.08 -15.22
C GLU A 278 25.36 27.70 -14.23
N LEU A 279 24.96 26.43 -14.14
CA LEU A 279 23.99 25.96 -13.14
C LEU A 279 24.50 26.12 -11.69
N SER A 280 25.80 26.01 -11.49
CA SER A 280 26.44 26.06 -10.18
C SER A 280 26.56 27.47 -9.62
N GLU A 281 26.37 28.50 -10.44
CA GLU A 281 26.37 29.92 -10.04
C GLU A 281 25.08 30.34 -9.32
N TYR A 282 24.01 29.56 -9.43
CA TYR A 282 22.70 29.89 -8.88
C TYR A 282 22.36 29.06 -7.63
N PRO A 283 21.54 29.58 -6.71
CA PRO A 283 21.05 28.81 -5.58
C PRO A 283 20.03 27.76 -6.02
N TRP A 284 19.87 26.70 -5.24
CA TRP A 284 19.04 25.55 -5.60
C TRP A 284 18.01 25.21 -4.54
N VAL A 285 16.84 24.77 -5.01
CA VAL A 285 15.81 24.07 -4.22
C VAL A 285 15.72 22.64 -4.72
N MET A 286 15.93 21.65 -3.83
CA MET A 286 16.08 20.25 -4.21
C MET A 286 15.16 19.33 -3.41
N ALA A 287 14.85 18.17 -4.01
CA ALA A 287 14.25 17.06 -3.29
C ALA A 287 15.22 16.45 -2.27
N ARG A 288 14.68 15.72 -1.29
CA ARG A 288 15.47 15.00 -0.29
C ARG A 288 16.36 13.92 -0.92
N ALA A 289 17.46 13.60 -0.22
CA ALA A 289 18.30 12.44 -0.48
C ALA A 289 17.47 11.15 -0.59
N GLY A 290 17.90 10.24 -1.47
CA GLY A 290 17.22 8.96 -1.73
C GLY A 290 16.02 9.03 -2.68
N THR A 291 15.77 10.18 -3.31
CA THR A 291 14.77 10.31 -4.39
C THR A 291 15.43 10.24 -5.77
N PRO A 292 14.77 9.70 -6.81
CA PRO A 292 15.34 9.63 -8.16
C PRO A 292 15.74 11.00 -8.74
N ILE A 293 14.94 12.05 -8.47
CA ILE A 293 15.27 13.42 -8.89
C ILE A 293 16.56 13.90 -8.22
N ARG A 294 16.73 13.60 -6.93
CA ARG A 294 17.93 13.99 -6.19
C ARG A 294 19.17 13.25 -6.69
N ALA A 295 19.07 11.95 -6.98
CA ALA A 295 20.19 11.19 -7.54
C ALA A 295 20.66 11.80 -8.88
N ALA A 296 19.72 12.12 -9.79
CA ALA A 296 20.05 12.75 -11.06
C ALA A 296 20.74 14.13 -10.92
N LEU A 297 20.44 14.87 -9.85
CA LEU A 297 21.13 16.13 -9.56
C LEU A 297 22.50 15.92 -8.91
N GLU A 298 22.65 14.90 -8.06
CA GLU A 298 23.92 14.55 -7.42
C GLU A 298 24.94 14.04 -8.45
N ASP A 299 24.49 13.38 -9.52
CA ASP A 299 25.33 12.96 -10.64
C ASP A 299 25.78 14.15 -11.52
N LEU A 300 25.02 15.25 -11.53
CA LEU A 300 25.27 16.41 -12.39
C LEU A 300 26.06 17.53 -11.67
N LEU A 301 25.66 17.87 -10.44
CA LEU A 301 26.10 19.10 -9.76
C LEU A 301 27.21 18.81 -8.75
N PRO A 302 28.14 19.76 -8.53
CA PRO A 302 29.18 19.60 -7.53
C PRO A 302 28.60 19.55 -6.11
N ALA A 303 29.26 18.80 -5.22
CA ALA A 303 28.82 18.59 -3.85
C ALA A 303 28.65 19.90 -3.04
N THR A 304 29.33 20.99 -3.44
CA THR A 304 29.17 22.32 -2.84
C THR A 304 27.77 22.88 -3.05
N VAL A 305 27.23 22.81 -4.27
CA VAL A 305 25.87 23.24 -4.62
C VAL A 305 24.83 22.36 -3.92
N ILE A 306 25.08 21.05 -3.90
CA ILE A 306 24.22 20.07 -3.25
C ILE A 306 24.07 20.33 -1.74
N ARG A 307 25.15 20.78 -1.07
CA ARG A 307 25.16 21.11 0.37
C ARG A 307 24.52 22.44 0.72
N SER A 308 24.57 23.43 -0.17
CA SER A 308 23.98 24.77 0.05
C SER A 308 22.51 24.86 -0.33
N ALA A 309 21.96 23.83 -1.00
CA ALA A 309 20.59 23.83 -1.49
C ALA A 309 19.55 23.81 -0.35
N VAL A 310 18.43 24.51 -0.58
CA VAL A 310 17.21 24.35 0.22
C VAL A 310 16.61 22.99 -0.09
N VAL A 311 16.39 22.15 0.92
CA VAL A 311 15.85 20.80 0.73
C VAL A 311 14.39 20.73 1.16
N THR A 312 13.51 20.28 0.26
CA THR A 312 12.06 20.13 0.53
C THR A 312 11.45 18.96 -0.24
N SER A 313 10.44 18.30 0.33
CA SER A 313 9.59 17.33 -0.37
C SER A 313 8.34 17.96 -0.97
N SER A 314 8.05 19.24 -0.66
CA SER A 314 6.88 19.95 -1.15
C SER A 314 7.17 20.59 -2.51
N VAL A 315 6.54 20.06 -3.56
CA VAL A 315 6.60 20.66 -4.90
C VAL A 315 5.96 22.05 -4.91
N ILE A 316 4.94 22.28 -4.08
CA ILE A 316 4.31 23.60 -3.94
C ILE A 316 5.33 24.60 -3.40
N LEU A 317 6.04 24.29 -2.31
CA LEU A 317 7.06 25.18 -1.75
C LEU A 317 8.20 25.42 -2.75
N LEU A 318 8.64 24.39 -3.47
CA LEU A 318 9.64 24.53 -4.52
C LEU A 318 9.17 25.56 -5.56
N ARG A 319 7.96 25.40 -6.11
CA ARG A 319 7.40 26.31 -7.13
C ARG A 319 7.32 27.75 -6.64
N GLU A 320 6.84 27.99 -5.42
CA GLU A 320 6.75 29.33 -4.85
C GLU A 320 8.14 29.96 -4.64
N LEU A 321 9.12 29.19 -4.16
CA LEU A 321 10.50 29.69 -4.03
C LEU A 321 11.10 30.04 -5.39
N LEU A 322 10.85 29.25 -6.43
CA LEU A 322 11.38 29.54 -7.77
C LEU A 322 10.73 30.80 -8.36
N ARG A 323 9.42 30.99 -8.16
CA ARG A 323 8.64 32.08 -8.77
C ARG A 323 9.28 33.45 -8.55
N ASP A 324 9.67 33.74 -7.30
CA ASP A 324 10.13 35.07 -6.89
C ASP A 324 11.65 35.16 -6.65
N SER A 325 12.43 34.22 -7.21
CA SER A 325 13.89 34.21 -7.02
C SER A 325 14.66 33.70 -8.24
N ASN A 326 15.99 33.72 -8.17
CA ASN A 326 16.85 33.04 -9.15
C ASN A 326 17.25 31.64 -8.68
N ASN A 327 16.45 31.02 -7.80
CA ASN A 327 16.67 29.62 -7.49
C ASN A 327 16.40 28.76 -8.73
N LEU A 328 17.17 27.68 -8.82
CA LEU A 328 16.92 26.57 -9.73
C LEU A 328 16.28 25.41 -8.96
N GLY A 329 15.50 24.59 -9.67
CA GLY A 329 14.96 23.36 -9.11
C GLY A 329 14.91 22.25 -10.14
N ALA A 330 14.51 21.06 -9.71
CA ALA A 330 14.28 19.95 -10.61
C ALA A 330 12.96 19.26 -10.31
N LEU A 331 12.19 18.98 -11.36
CA LEU A 331 10.87 18.36 -11.30
C LEU A 331 10.73 17.30 -12.39
N SER A 332 9.60 16.59 -12.38
CA SER A 332 9.19 15.81 -13.54
C SER A 332 9.04 16.71 -14.77
N ARG A 333 9.54 16.25 -15.93
CA ARG A 333 9.35 16.96 -17.19
C ARG A 333 7.87 17.04 -17.56
N ILE A 334 7.13 15.94 -17.45
CA ILE A 334 5.68 15.91 -17.72
C ILE A 334 4.93 16.90 -16.82
N GLN A 335 5.23 16.89 -15.51
CA GLN A 335 4.63 17.83 -14.57
C GLN A 335 4.95 19.29 -14.91
N THR A 336 6.18 19.56 -15.36
CA THR A 336 6.60 20.92 -15.71
C THR A 336 5.94 21.42 -16.99
N LEU A 337 5.82 20.56 -18.01
CA LEU A 337 5.18 20.95 -19.27
C LEU A 337 3.69 21.27 -19.08
N ALA A 338 2.99 20.50 -18.23
CA ALA A 338 1.61 20.81 -17.87
C ALA A 338 1.49 22.15 -17.12
N ASP A 339 2.48 22.50 -16.28
CA ASP A 339 2.54 23.77 -15.56
C ASP A 339 2.98 24.96 -16.43
N ALA A 340 3.77 24.72 -17.49
CA ALA A 340 4.23 25.78 -18.39
C ALA A 340 3.05 26.46 -19.11
N GLU A 341 1.95 25.74 -19.34
CA GLU A 341 0.69 26.29 -19.82
C GLU A 341 0.07 27.30 -18.82
N ALA A 342 0.38 27.17 -17.52
CA ALA A 342 0.02 28.13 -16.47
C ALA A 342 1.04 29.28 -16.30
N HIS A 343 2.04 29.37 -17.18
CA HIS A 343 2.97 30.50 -17.36
C HIS A 343 3.92 30.86 -16.19
N SER A 344 4.09 30.01 -15.16
CA SER A 344 4.90 30.34 -13.97
C SER A 344 6.36 29.89 -14.02
N LEU A 345 6.66 28.74 -14.63
CA LEU A 345 7.99 28.14 -14.70
C LEU A 345 8.43 27.85 -16.14
N ALA A 346 9.74 27.83 -16.36
CA ALA A 346 10.37 27.44 -17.63
C ALA A 346 11.34 26.27 -17.41
N VAL A 347 11.36 25.36 -18.38
CA VAL A 347 12.36 24.29 -18.46
C VAL A 347 13.64 24.88 -19.04
N LEU A 348 14.77 24.68 -18.36
CA LEU A 348 16.07 25.10 -18.88
C LEU A 348 16.58 24.11 -19.94
N PRO A 349 17.34 24.58 -20.96
CA PRO A 349 17.87 23.74 -22.02
C PRO A 349 19.10 22.96 -21.52
N VAL A 350 18.84 22.01 -20.61
CA VAL A 350 19.81 21.05 -20.06
C VAL A 350 19.30 19.65 -20.36
N ASP A 351 20.15 18.83 -20.98
CA ASP A 351 19.84 17.43 -21.21
C ASP A 351 20.24 16.58 -19.99
N LEU A 352 19.37 15.65 -19.65
CA LEU A 352 19.52 14.74 -18.51
C LEU A 352 19.14 13.32 -18.95
N PRO A 353 19.91 12.70 -19.86
CA PRO A 353 19.53 11.44 -20.51
C PRO A 353 19.40 10.29 -19.50
N HIS A 354 20.24 10.27 -18.46
CA HIS A 354 20.23 9.27 -17.39
C HIS A 354 19.12 9.48 -16.33
N SER A 355 18.29 10.51 -16.49
CA SER A 355 17.22 10.82 -15.53
C SER A 355 15.88 10.15 -15.85
N ARG A 356 15.83 9.38 -16.95
CA ARG A 356 14.66 8.57 -17.33
C ARG A 356 14.34 7.59 -16.21
N ARG A 357 13.10 7.58 -15.77
CA ARG A 357 12.63 6.70 -14.70
C ARG A 357 11.21 6.21 -15.00
N PRO A 358 10.93 4.92 -14.74
CA PRO A 358 9.60 4.40 -14.94
C PRO A 358 8.67 4.91 -13.84
N ILE A 359 7.49 5.33 -14.27
CA ILE A 359 6.35 5.72 -13.45
C ILE A 359 5.36 4.57 -13.50
N GLY A 360 4.82 4.19 -12.35
CA GLY A 360 4.03 2.97 -12.30
C GLY A 360 3.17 2.82 -11.06
N ILE A 361 2.60 1.62 -10.95
CA ILE A 361 1.78 1.16 -9.83
C ILE A 361 2.64 0.23 -8.98
N THR A 362 2.60 0.41 -7.66
CA THR A 362 3.22 -0.51 -6.70
C THR A 362 2.15 -1.08 -5.79
N THR A 363 2.07 -2.40 -5.68
CA THR A 363 1.13 -3.13 -4.83
C THR A 363 1.87 -4.11 -3.93
N ARG A 364 1.22 -4.66 -2.90
CA ARG A 364 1.78 -5.81 -2.16
C ARG A 364 1.87 -7.02 -3.10
N ALA A 365 2.90 -7.85 -2.90
CA ALA A 365 3.02 -9.11 -3.62
C ALA A 365 1.80 -10.00 -3.35
N GLY A 366 1.24 -10.57 -4.42
CA GLY A 366 0.05 -11.42 -4.34
C GLY A 366 -1.23 -10.70 -3.91
N TRP A 367 -1.28 -9.37 -3.89
CA TRP A 367 -2.52 -8.62 -3.65
C TRP A 367 -3.53 -8.84 -4.78
N GLU A 368 -4.81 -8.96 -4.42
CA GLU A 368 -5.90 -9.16 -5.36
C GLU A 368 -6.89 -7.99 -5.30
N PRO A 369 -7.00 -7.17 -6.36
CA PRO A 369 -7.91 -6.04 -6.38
C PRO A 369 -9.37 -6.50 -6.35
N THR A 370 -10.23 -5.71 -5.71
CA THR A 370 -11.69 -5.80 -5.89
C THR A 370 -12.09 -5.34 -7.29
N ALA A 371 -13.36 -5.50 -7.66
CA ALA A 371 -13.87 -5.02 -8.95
C ALA A 371 -13.65 -3.50 -9.13
N ALA A 372 -13.97 -2.69 -8.12
CA ALA A 372 -13.79 -1.24 -8.16
C ALA A 372 -12.31 -0.84 -8.26
N GLN A 373 -11.42 -1.53 -7.53
CA GLN A 373 -9.98 -1.30 -7.63
C GLN A 373 -9.43 -1.68 -9.01
N SER A 374 -9.94 -2.76 -9.61
CA SER A 374 -9.57 -3.21 -10.95
C SER A 374 -9.99 -2.18 -12.02
N ASP A 375 -11.21 -1.65 -11.93
CA ASP A 375 -11.68 -0.60 -12.83
C ASP A 375 -10.79 0.66 -12.72
N PHE A 376 -10.45 1.06 -11.49
CA PHE A 376 -9.58 2.22 -11.27
C PHE A 376 -8.17 2.02 -11.84
N ILE A 377 -7.59 0.82 -11.67
CA ILE A 377 -6.31 0.45 -12.28
C ILE A 377 -6.39 0.47 -13.81
N GLY A 378 -7.50 0.00 -14.40
CA GLY A 378 -7.74 0.07 -15.84
C GLY A 378 -7.69 1.52 -16.35
N LEU A 379 -8.39 2.44 -15.67
CA LEU A 379 -8.40 3.86 -16.02
C LEU A 379 -7.03 4.53 -15.87
N LEU A 380 -6.22 4.10 -14.89
CA LEU A 380 -4.83 4.56 -14.77
C LEU A 380 -3.98 4.10 -15.96
N ARG A 381 -4.11 2.84 -16.40
CA ARG A 381 -3.41 2.30 -17.57
C ARG A 381 -3.83 3.01 -18.86
N GLU A 382 -5.13 3.25 -19.06
CA GLU A 382 -5.63 4.01 -20.20
C GLU A 382 -5.04 5.43 -20.25
N LYS A 383 -5.03 6.13 -19.10
CA LYS A 383 -4.45 7.47 -19.04
C LYS A 383 -2.95 7.42 -19.32
N ALA A 384 -2.24 6.47 -18.73
CA ALA A 384 -0.81 6.27 -18.93
C ALA A 384 -0.44 6.03 -20.40
N ALA A 385 -1.26 5.30 -21.17
CA ALA A 385 -1.02 5.06 -22.59
C ALA A 385 -1.00 6.36 -23.44
N THR A 386 -1.54 7.46 -22.92
CA THR A 386 -1.50 8.79 -23.53
C THR A 386 -0.38 9.68 -22.97
N MET A 387 0.44 9.16 -22.07
CA MET A 387 1.45 9.90 -21.32
C MET A 387 2.85 9.35 -21.61
N GLY A 388 3.72 10.19 -22.18
CA GLY A 388 5.13 9.86 -22.36
C GLY A 388 5.40 8.75 -23.38
N GLU A 389 6.66 8.31 -23.42
CA GLU A 389 7.06 7.12 -24.16
C GLU A 389 6.68 5.85 -23.36
N PRO A 390 6.34 4.74 -24.05
CA PRO A 390 6.04 3.48 -23.38
C PRO A 390 7.20 3.08 -22.48
N ALA A 391 6.88 2.59 -21.27
CA ALA A 391 7.89 2.21 -20.29
C ALA A 391 8.90 1.23 -20.91
N THR A 392 10.18 1.53 -20.74
CA THR A 392 11.23 0.57 -21.09
C THR A 392 11.01 -0.70 -20.25
N GLN A 393 10.79 -1.85 -20.90
CA GLN A 393 10.63 -3.12 -20.17
C GLN A 393 11.91 -3.40 -19.39
N VAL A 394 11.85 -3.20 -18.07
CA VAL A 394 12.92 -3.65 -17.19
C VAL A 394 12.60 -5.09 -16.84
N ASN A 395 13.29 -6.03 -17.48
CA ASN A 395 13.22 -7.44 -17.14
C ASN A 395 13.46 -7.60 -15.64
N ALA A 396 12.45 -8.10 -14.92
CA ALA A 396 12.51 -8.36 -13.49
C ALA A 396 13.22 -9.68 -13.18
N ASP A 397 14.35 -9.96 -13.84
CA ASP A 397 15.09 -11.19 -13.60
C ASP A 397 16.61 -10.97 -13.63
N PRO A 398 17.24 -10.68 -12.47
CA PRO A 398 18.70 -10.67 -12.35
C PRO A 398 19.30 -12.09 -12.31
N MET A 399 18.49 -13.16 -12.35
CA MET A 399 18.98 -14.53 -12.15
C MET A 399 19.30 -15.29 -13.44
N THR A 400 19.09 -14.72 -14.63
CA THR A 400 19.36 -15.43 -15.90
C THR A 400 20.67 -15.03 -16.58
N GLU A 401 21.28 -13.89 -16.24
CA GLU A 401 22.45 -13.36 -16.98
C GLU A 401 23.84 -13.71 -16.37
N MET A 402 23.89 -14.56 -15.32
CA MET A 402 25.15 -15.05 -14.72
C MET A 402 25.50 -16.50 -15.09
N ALA A 403 24.81 -17.12 -16.06
CA ALA A 403 25.07 -18.50 -16.48
C ALA A 403 25.97 -18.65 -17.73
N GLU A 404 26.33 -17.57 -18.43
CA GLU A 404 27.06 -17.66 -19.71
C GLU A 404 28.52 -17.16 -19.73
N LEU A 405 29.13 -16.89 -18.57
CA LEU A 405 30.57 -16.56 -18.50
C LEU A 405 31.30 -17.51 -17.56
N SER A 406 31.56 -18.72 -18.06
CA SER A 406 32.60 -19.60 -17.53
C SER A 406 33.62 -19.88 -18.63
N PRO A 407 34.85 -19.35 -18.56
CA PRO A 407 35.87 -19.62 -19.56
C PRO A 407 36.52 -21.00 -19.32
N ARG A 408 36.80 -21.68 -20.42
CA ARG A 408 37.69 -22.86 -20.50
C ARG A 408 39.12 -22.52 -20.10
#